data_AF-A0AAE3ZUS1-F1
#
_entry.id   AF-A0AAE3ZUS1-F1
#
_cell.length_a   1.000
_cell.length_b   1.000
_cell.length_c   1.000
_cell.angle_alpha   90.00
_cell.angle_beta   90.00
_cell.angle_gamma   90.00
#
_symmetry.space_group_name_H-M   'P 1'
#
loop_
_entity.id
_entity.type
_entity.pdbx_description
1 polymer ?
#
loop_
_entity_poly.entity_id
_entity_poly.type
_entity_poly.pdbx_seq_one_letter_code
_entity_poly.pdbx_strand_id
1 'polypeptide(L)'
;MTIETTLRDELAARAATLDLPDDPWPAFAGRERRHRRIRRARAGVVAGALAVLTVLQFGAVPMPGWAPGIAVAAANNALLNSPVRGSLAGDTAWLEGMRDRVEDLPEAEEYWRIDDKSKIRFLYAADVGDARLVLMYLPLRWGFFTDSALVWYEGAAGAAPEEMMLSASGDSEQRAAVTTAVTAGTRAHAVVVGPVGTTASISSGFSYGADGRVHHNPPVSGPPGSGIAELVLPPTPVLPPFRMTLTDGGREIPLGSTAGGGGDGVTPDPAPFRAAAAAALGDRPFDAGMLGGWLESALHAHGLTLDAVRVGVRWTGTVGGRPAALFTVHRPGEGVLAFAVRGLDPPHGSREDLRLLLPADGADRRPIGWRLHAETGDAHTDRVHVVAPAGTARLTISVGGGAPAEVPLDAAGHGETRVAPDAAATMTAYAPDGTEIASSPLTPFTDGGGITGDTPATRVVP
;
A
#
# COMPACT_ATOMS: atom_id res chain seq x y z
N MET A 1 -26.28 -19.89 -45.67
CA MET A 1 -26.96 -18.75 -45.00
C MET A 1 -27.12 -19.13 -43.54
N THR A 2 -26.47 -18.43 -42.62
CA THR A 2 -26.40 -18.82 -41.19
C THR A 2 -27.59 -18.21 -40.42
N ILE A 3 -28.04 -18.88 -39.36
CA ILE A 3 -29.13 -18.42 -38.47
C ILE A 3 -28.89 -16.98 -37.99
N GLU A 4 -27.63 -16.62 -37.78
CA GLU A 4 -27.18 -15.28 -37.38
C GLU A 4 -27.49 -14.21 -38.42
N THR A 5 -27.29 -14.49 -39.72
CA THR A 5 -27.69 -13.55 -40.80
C THR A 5 -29.19 -13.36 -40.85
N THR A 6 -29.97 -14.43 -40.70
CA THR A 6 -31.44 -14.34 -40.72
C THR A 6 -31.99 -13.56 -39.53
N LEU A 7 -31.46 -13.79 -38.33
CA LEU A 7 -31.87 -13.08 -37.10
C LEU A 7 -31.52 -11.59 -37.17
N ARG A 8 -30.36 -11.27 -37.74
CA ARG A 8 -29.91 -9.89 -37.93
C ARG A 8 -30.81 -9.13 -38.91
N ASP A 9 -31.19 -9.76 -40.01
CA ASP A 9 -32.04 -9.15 -41.02
C ASP A 9 -33.47 -8.97 -40.51
N GLU A 10 -33.98 -9.92 -39.74
CA GLU A 10 -35.32 -9.87 -39.14
C GLU A 10 -35.44 -8.80 -38.05
N LEU A 11 -34.39 -8.66 -37.21
CA LEU A 11 -34.31 -7.59 -36.21
C LEU A 11 -34.17 -6.20 -36.85
N ALA A 12 -33.40 -6.09 -37.94
CA ALA A 12 -33.28 -4.83 -38.68
C ALA A 12 -34.62 -4.43 -39.34
N ALA A 13 -35.36 -5.40 -39.89
CA ALA A 13 -36.68 -5.15 -40.45
C ALA A 13 -37.70 -4.71 -39.39
N ARG A 14 -37.70 -5.33 -38.20
CA ARG A 14 -38.57 -4.91 -37.08
C ARG A 14 -38.20 -3.56 -36.49
N ALA A 15 -36.91 -3.24 -36.42
CA ALA A 15 -36.46 -1.92 -35.95
C ALA A 15 -36.87 -0.80 -36.91
N ALA A 16 -36.93 -1.08 -38.22
CA ALA A 16 -37.35 -0.10 -39.23
C ALA A 16 -38.87 0.20 -39.21
N THR A 17 -39.68 -0.67 -38.60
CA THR A 17 -41.13 -0.50 -38.47
C THR A 17 -41.57 0.23 -37.20
N LEU A 18 -40.64 0.55 -36.30
CA LEU A 18 -40.94 1.31 -35.08
C LEU A 18 -40.85 2.82 -35.38
N ASP A 19 -41.98 3.52 -35.28
CA ASP A 19 -42.03 4.99 -35.30
C ASP A 19 -41.37 5.51 -34.01
N LEU A 20 -40.10 5.86 -34.11
CA LEU A 20 -39.34 6.47 -33.04
C LEU A 20 -39.60 7.98 -33.06
N PRO A 21 -39.84 8.63 -31.91
CA PRO A 21 -39.93 10.08 -31.83
C PRO A 21 -38.65 10.72 -32.38
N ASP A 22 -38.78 11.89 -33.01
CA ASP A 22 -37.64 12.68 -33.46
C ASP A 22 -36.64 12.88 -32.32
N ASP A 23 -35.37 12.59 -32.60
CA ASP A 23 -34.27 12.67 -31.64
C ASP A 23 -34.21 14.07 -31.00
N PRO A 24 -34.44 14.20 -29.68
CA PRO A 24 -34.50 15.50 -29.01
C PRO A 24 -33.12 16.19 -28.94
N TRP A 25 -32.03 15.51 -29.33
CA TRP A 25 -30.67 16.06 -29.30
C TRP A 25 -29.89 15.83 -30.60
N PRO A 26 -30.30 16.47 -31.72
CA PRO A 26 -29.65 16.28 -33.04
C PRO A 26 -28.16 16.67 -33.05
N ALA A 27 -27.75 17.61 -32.18
CA ALA A 27 -26.35 17.99 -31.98
C ALA A 27 -25.50 16.91 -31.28
N PHE A 28 -26.13 16.01 -30.52
CA PHE A 28 -25.47 14.87 -29.88
C PHE A 28 -25.29 13.73 -30.90
N ALA A 29 -26.33 13.38 -31.66
CA ALA A 29 -26.24 12.38 -32.73
C ALA A 29 -25.24 12.76 -33.83
N GLY A 30 -25.12 14.06 -34.16
CA GLY A 30 -24.09 14.56 -35.08
C GLY A 30 -22.66 14.36 -34.56
N ARG A 31 -22.43 14.64 -33.26
CA ARG A 31 -21.14 14.44 -32.60
C ARG A 31 -20.79 12.95 -32.46
N GLU A 32 -21.78 12.11 -32.18
CA GLU A 32 -21.60 10.68 -32.04
C GLU A 32 -21.31 9.98 -33.38
N ARG A 33 -21.96 10.39 -34.48
CA ARG A 33 -21.63 9.89 -35.84
C ARG A 33 -20.20 10.26 -36.25
N ARG A 34 -19.73 11.46 -35.88
CA ARG A 34 -18.33 11.91 -36.11
C ARG A 34 -17.35 11.10 -35.25
N HIS A 35 -17.66 10.87 -33.98
CA HIS A 35 -16.85 10.02 -33.08
C HIS A 35 -16.79 8.56 -33.53
N ARG A 36 -17.90 7.99 -34.02
CA ARG A 36 -17.94 6.61 -34.54
C ARG A 36 -17.15 6.48 -35.85
N ARG A 37 -17.17 7.48 -36.75
CA ARG A 37 -16.30 7.51 -37.95
C ARG A 37 -14.81 7.61 -37.59
N ILE A 38 -14.46 8.47 -36.63
CA ILE A 38 -13.07 8.60 -36.14
C ILE A 38 -12.60 7.30 -35.46
N ARG A 39 -13.46 6.65 -34.66
CA ARG A 39 -13.15 5.33 -34.05
C ARG A 39 -12.99 4.22 -35.09
N ARG A 40 -13.83 4.15 -36.13
CA ARG A 40 -13.68 3.14 -37.20
C ARG A 40 -12.45 3.37 -38.07
N ALA A 41 -12.09 4.64 -38.34
CA ALA A 41 -10.83 4.97 -39.02
C ALA A 41 -9.62 4.57 -38.16
N ARG A 42 -9.67 4.81 -36.85
CA ARG A 42 -8.62 4.37 -35.91
C ARG A 42 -8.55 2.84 -35.76
N ALA A 43 -9.69 2.14 -35.74
CA ALA A 43 -9.73 0.69 -35.68
C ALA A 43 -9.20 0.03 -36.98
N GLY A 44 -9.45 0.62 -38.15
CA GLY A 44 -8.89 0.16 -39.42
C GLY A 44 -7.37 0.31 -39.51
N VAL A 45 -6.83 1.40 -38.94
CA VAL A 45 -5.37 1.63 -38.85
C VAL A 45 -4.71 0.66 -37.84
N VAL A 46 -5.37 0.38 -36.72
CA VAL A 46 -4.89 -0.59 -35.71
C VAL A 46 -4.95 -2.03 -36.22
N ALA A 47 -6.00 -2.41 -36.95
CA ALA A 47 -6.12 -3.75 -37.55
C ALA A 47 -5.10 -3.96 -38.70
N GLY A 48 -4.84 -2.92 -39.50
CA GLY A 48 -3.77 -2.94 -40.51
C GLY A 48 -2.37 -3.06 -39.90
N ALA A 49 -2.11 -2.36 -38.78
CA ALA A 49 -0.85 -2.47 -38.04
C ALA A 49 -0.67 -3.87 -37.41
N LEU A 50 -1.73 -4.46 -36.85
CA LEU A 50 -1.68 -5.81 -36.25
C LEU A 50 -1.46 -6.93 -37.29
N ALA A 51 -2.02 -6.80 -38.49
CA ALA A 51 -1.78 -7.76 -39.58
C ALA A 51 -0.34 -7.70 -40.15
N VAL A 52 0.27 -6.51 -40.15
CA VAL A 52 1.69 -6.34 -40.54
C VAL A 52 2.62 -6.84 -39.43
N LEU A 53 2.26 -6.63 -38.15
CA LEU A 53 3.02 -7.10 -36.99
C LEU A 53 3.04 -8.63 -36.86
N THR A 54 1.94 -9.33 -37.19
CA THR A 54 1.91 -10.81 -37.16
C THR A 54 2.81 -11.46 -38.21
N VAL A 55 3.06 -10.79 -39.35
CA VAL A 55 4.01 -11.28 -40.36
C VAL A 55 5.47 -11.04 -39.94
N LEU A 56 5.73 -10.02 -39.11
CA LEU A 56 7.06 -9.68 -38.60
C LEU A 56 7.47 -10.51 -37.37
N GLN A 57 6.52 -10.98 -36.57
CA GLN A 57 6.77 -11.76 -35.34
C GLN A 57 7.31 -13.18 -35.62
N PHE A 58 7.20 -13.70 -36.86
CA PHE A 58 7.68 -15.04 -37.24
C PHE A 58 9.05 -15.08 -37.96
N GLY A 59 9.85 -14.02 -37.90
CA GLY A 59 11.32 -14.15 -38.02
C GLY A 59 11.93 -14.35 -39.42
N ALA A 60 11.28 -13.90 -40.50
CA ALA A 60 11.82 -14.11 -41.86
C ALA A 60 12.80 -13.03 -42.38
N VAL A 61 12.94 -11.87 -41.71
CA VAL A 61 13.84 -10.79 -42.19
C VAL A 61 14.54 -10.07 -41.02
N PRO A 62 15.88 -10.01 -40.98
CA PRO A 62 16.59 -9.15 -40.05
C PRO A 62 16.28 -7.69 -40.39
N MET A 63 15.66 -6.98 -39.45
CA MET A 63 15.15 -5.64 -39.68
C MET A 63 16.22 -4.55 -39.47
N PRO A 64 16.20 -3.48 -40.28
CA PRO A 64 17.20 -2.43 -40.23
C PRO A 64 16.95 -1.44 -39.07
N GLY A 65 18.02 -0.92 -38.47
CA GLY A 65 18.01 -0.13 -37.23
C GLY A 65 17.41 1.30 -37.29
N TRP A 66 16.55 1.62 -38.27
CA TRP A 66 15.98 2.96 -38.46
C TRP A 66 14.47 3.07 -38.24
N ALA A 67 13.78 1.98 -37.87
CA ALA A 67 12.33 2.03 -37.70
C ALA A 67 11.93 2.76 -36.39
N PRO A 68 11.04 3.77 -36.45
CA PRO A 68 10.70 4.63 -35.32
C PRO A 68 9.90 3.86 -34.26
N GLY A 69 10.34 3.93 -33.00
CA GLY A 69 9.63 3.36 -31.86
C GLY A 69 8.27 4.02 -31.63
N ILE A 70 7.28 3.22 -31.23
CA ILE A 70 6.00 3.70 -30.71
C ILE A 70 6.25 4.08 -29.25
N ALA A 71 6.46 5.37 -29.02
CA ALA A 71 6.63 5.88 -27.67
C ALA A 71 5.31 5.78 -26.90
N VAL A 72 5.31 5.03 -25.79
CA VAL A 72 4.38 5.33 -24.69
C VAL A 72 4.91 6.64 -24.11
N ALA A 73 4.07 7.67 -24.08
CA ALA A 73 4.52 9.03 -23.74
C ALA A 73 5.14 9.03 -22.32
N ALA A 74 6.48 9.09 -22.23
CA ALA A 74 7.16 9.26 -20.96
C ALA A 74 6.63 10.52 -20.28
N ALA A 75 6.03 10.36 -19.11
CA ALA A 75 5.46 11.48 -18.37
C ALA A 75 6.59 12.46 -18.03
N ASN A 76 6.46 13.71 -18.49
CA ASN A 76 7.38 14.78 -18.13
C ASN A 76 7.19 15.10 -16.64
N ASN A 77 7.98 14.45 -15.79
CA ASN A 77 7.83 14.51 -14.34
C ASN A 77 8.87 15.48 -13.73
N ALA A 78 8.45 16.34 -12.80
CA ALA A 78 9.28 17.34 -12.15
C ALA A 78 10.52 16.73 -11.46
N LEU A 79 10.42 15.48 -11.02
CA LEU A 79 11.56 14.73 -10.47
C LEU A 79 12.68 14.56 -11.52
N LEU A 80 12.34 14.24 -12.77
CA LEU A 80 13.29 13.99 -13.87
C LEU A 80 13.99 15.24 -14.40
N ASN A 81 13.43 16.42 -14.10
CA ASN A 81 14.00 17.71 -14.44
C ASN A 81 14.91 18.26 -13.34
N SER A 82 15.04 17.52 -12.22
CA SER A 82 15.94 17.90 -11.13
C SER A 82 17.39 17.50 -11.46
N PRO A 83 18.40 18.33 -11.07
CA PRO A 83 19.79 17.93 -11.17
C PRO A 83 20.11 16.73 -10.26
N VAL A 84 21.21 16.04 -10.55
CA VAL A 84 21.78 15.04 -9.63
C VAL A 84 22.17 15.72 -8.32
N ARG A 85 21.86 15.06 -7.21
CA ARG A 85 22.03 15.56 -5.84
C ARG A 85 22.55 14.45 -4.93
N GLY A 86 22.96 14.80 -3.72
CA GLY A 86 23.63 13.88 -2.80
C GLY A 86 25.15 14.06 -2.82
N SER A 87 25.86 13.35 -1.93
CA SER A 87 27.30 13.55 -1.72
C SER A 87 28.18 13.15 -2.91
N LEU A 88 27.66 12.32 -3.84
CA LEU A 88 28.36 11.87 -5.05
C LEU A 88 27.93 12.63 -6.31
N ALA A 89 27.09 13.66 -6.19
CA ALA A 89 26.59 14.43 -7.33
C ALA A 89 27.69 15.03 -8.22
N GLY A 90 28.86 15.32 -7.64
CA GLY A 90 30.03 15.86 -8.35
C GLY A 90 31.03 14.82 -8.85
N ASP A 91 30.86 13.54 -8.50
CA ASP A 91 31.79 12.47 -8.90
C ASP A 91 31.45 11.94 -10.29
N THR A 92 31.85 12.68 -11.31
CA THR A 92 31.52 12.34 -12.71
C THR A 92 32.13 11.02 -13.15
N ALA A 93 33.33 10.67 -12.66
CA ALA A 93 34.00 9.43 -13.00
C ALA A 93 33.23 8.22 -12.45
N TRP A 94 32.80 8.28 -11.19
CA TRP A 94 31.99 7.23 -10.60
C TRP A 94 30.61 7.11 -11.27
N LEU A 95 29.94 8.23 -11.56
CA LEU A 95 28.65 8.23 -12.26
C LEU A 95 28.75 7.68 -13.69
N GLU A 96 29.84 7.96 -14.41
CA GLU A 96 30.10 7.36 -15.71
C GLU A 96 30.31 5.85 -15.61
N GLY A 97 31.13 5.39 -14.65
CA GLY A 97 31.28 3.95 -14.39
C GLY A 97 29.95 3.27 -14.03
N MET A 98 29.10 3.93 -13.24
CA MET A 98 27.75 3.40 -12.94
C MET A 98 26.88 3.28 -14.18
N ARG A 99 26.90 4.28 -15.06
CA ARG A 99 26.15 4.24 -16.33
C ARG A 99 26.59 3.05 -17.19
N ASP A 100 27.88 2.75 -17.21
CA ASP A 100 28.43 1.61 -17.95
C ASP A 100 28.06 0.27 -17.30
N ARG A 101 28.01 0.21 -15.96
CA ARG A 101 27.62 -0.97 -15.18
C ARG A 101 26.16 -1.38 -15.33
N VAL A 102 25.23 -0.44 -15.56
CA VAL A 102 23.80 -0.77 -15.65
C VAL A 102 23.57 -1.82 -16.74
N GLU A 103 22.95 -2.94 -16.37
CA GLU A 103 22.59 -4.04 -17.26
C GLU A 103 21.11 -3.94 -17.67
N ASP A 104 20.75 -4.64 -18.74
CA ASP A 104 19.34 -4.77 -19.14
C ASP A 104 18.53 -5.41 -17.99
N LEU A 105 17.28 -4.98 -17.80
CA LEU A 105 16.45 -5.44 -16.68
C LEU A 105 15.80 -6.79 -17.04
N PRO A 106 16.07 -7.88 -16.29
CA PRO A 106 15.39 -9.15 -16.51
C PRO A 106 14.02 -9.12 -15.82
N GLU A 107 12.94 -8.95 -16.58
CA GLU A 107 11.59 -9.32 -16.11
C GLU A 107 11.24 -10.72 -16.59
N ALA A 108 10.54 -11.48 -15.74
CA ALA A 108 10.47 -12.94 -15.74
C ALA A 108 10.05 -13.61 -17.07
N GLU A 109 9.51 -12.88 -18.04
CA GLU A 109 9.14 -13.39 -19.38
C GLU A 109 9.43 -12.40 -20.54
N GLU A 110 9.95 -11.19 -20.26
CA GLU A 110 10.16 -10.10 -21.23
C GLU A 110 11.52 -9.39 -21.03
N TYR A 111 12.32 -9.25 -22.10
CA TYR A 111 13.63 -8.58 -22.04
C TYR A 111 13.48 -7.09 -22.39
N TRP A 112 13.20 -6.26 -21.38
CA TRP A 112 13.33 -4.81 -21.50
C TRP A 112 14.81 -4.43 -21.54
N ARG A 113 15.23 -3.85 -22.67
CA ARG A 113 16.61 -3.39 -22.86
C ARG A 113 16.71 -1.92 -22.55
N ILE A 114 17.89 -1.49 -22.13
CA ILE A 114 18.19 -0.06 -22.08
C ILE A 114 18.19 0.46 -23.53
N ASP A 115 17.42 1.51 -23.80
CA ASP A 115 17.37 2.13 -25.14
C ASP A 115 18.72 2.72 -25.50
N ASP A 116 19.19 3.62 -24.63
CA ASP A 116 20.42 4.36 -24.79
C ASP A 116 20.99 4.69 -23.40
N LYS A 117 22.16 4.13 -23.07
CA LYS A 117 22.83 4.36 -21.79
C LYS A 117 23.16 5.84 -21.58
N SER A 118 23.42 6.61 -22.65
CA SER A 118 23.69 8.05 -22.54
C SER A 118 22.47 8.85 -22.06
N LYS A 119 21.26 8.30 -22.22
CA LYS A 119 20.01 8.91 -21.74
C LYS A 119 19.68 8.54 -20.29
N ILE A 120 20.48 7.68 -19.63
CA ILE A 120 20.35 7.41 -18.20
C ILE A 120 20.60 8.70 -17.43
N ARG A 121 19.65 9.07 -16.58
CA ARG A 121 19.75 10.25 -15.71
C ARG A 121 19.91 9.82 -14.27
N PHE A 122 20.92 10.39 -13.61
CA PHE A 122 21.09 10.26 -12.17
C PHE A 122 20.28 11.33 -11.47
N LEU A 123 19.41 10.93 -10.55
CA LEU A 123 18.55 11.84 -9.79
C LEU A 123 19.08 12.08 -8.39
N TYR A 124 19.79 11.09 -7.84
CA TYR A 124 20.42 11.11 -6.54
C TYR A 124 21.60 10.12 -6.51
N ALA A 125 22.71 10.50 -5.89
CA ALA A 125 23.85 9.63 -5.63
C ALA A 125 24.56 10.07 -4.34
N ALA A 126 24.67 9.18 -3.35
CA ALA A 126 25.30 9.50 -2.08
C ALA A 126 25.79 8.27 -1.32
N ASP A 127 26.78 8.47 -0.45
CA ASP A 127 27.03 7.60 0.70
C ASP A 127 26.13 8.02 1.87
N VAL A 128 25.28 7.10 2.35
CA VAL A 128 24.33 7.29 3.46
C VAL A 128 24.58 6.24 4.53
N GLY A 129 25.24 6.62 5.61
CA GLY A 129 25.62 5.70 6.68
C GLY A 129 26.67 4.70 6.19
N ASP A 130 26.31 3.42 6.16
CA ASP A 130 27.20 2.33 5.69
C ASP A 130 26.86 1.87 4.25
N ALA A 131 25.92 2.55 3.58
CA ALA A 131 25.48 2.23 2.22
C ALA A 131 25.88 3.33 1.23
N ARG A 132 26.17 2.93 0.00
CA ARG A 132 26.24 3.79 -1.19
C ARG A 132 24.97 3.57 -1.99
N LEU A 133 24.28 4.66 -2.33
CA LEU A 133 22.98 4.63 -2.99
C LEU A 133 23.01 5.47 -4.27
N VAL A 134 22.34 5.00 -5.31
CA VAL A 134 22.06 5.79 -6.51
C VAL A 134 20.65 5.54 -7.01
N LEU A 135 19.94 6.62 -7.31
CA LEU A 135 18.64 6.61 -7.97
C LEU A 135 18.82 7.06 -9.42
N MET A 136 18.35 6.21 -10.33
CA MET A 136 18.45 6.44 -11.77
C MET A 136 17.09 6.41 -12.44
N TYR A 137 16.95 7.22 -13.48
CA TYR A 137 15.94 7.05 -14.50
C TYR A 137 16.54 6.25 -15.66
N LEU A 138 15.94 5.10 -15.95
CA LEU A 138 16.35 4.22 -17.03
C LEU A 138 15.34 4.30 -18.18
N PRO A 139 15.76 4.71 -19.40
CA PRO A 139 14.94 4.60 -20.60
C PRO A 139 14.98 3.16 -21.10
N LEU A 140 13.82 2.51 -21.14
CA LEU A 140 13.67 1.12 -21.51
C LEU A 140 13.05 0.99 -22.91
N ARG A 141 13.37 -0.09 -23.60
CA ARG A 141 12.76 -0.47 -24.87
C ARG A 141 12.52 -1.97 -24.98
N TRP A 142 11.44 -2.30 -25.66
CA TRP A 142 11.13 -3.66 -26.08
C TRP A 142 10.61 -3.64 -27.51
N GLY A 143 11.47 -4.04 -28.45
CA GLY A 143 11.19 -3.90 -29.89
C GLY A 143 10.95 -2.44 -30.27
N PHE A 144 9.70 -2.09 -30.60
CA PHE A 144 9.27 -0.72 -30.90
C PHE A 144 8.65 0.02 -29.71
N PHE A 145 8.34 -0.67 -28.61
CA PHE A 145 7.77 -0.05 -27.43
C PHE A 145 8.89 0.59 -26.61
N THR A 146 8.66 1.80 -26.11
CA THR A 146 9.54 2.44 -25.13
C THR A 146 8.80 2.63 -23.83
N ASP A 147 9.53 2.49 -22.74
CA ASP A 147 9.06 2.72 -21.38
C ASP A 147 10.17 3.36 -20.54
N SER A 148 9.92 3.59 -19.25
CA SER A 148 10.93 4.06 -18.33
C SER A 148 10.70 3.60 -16.90
N ALA A 149 11.80 3.39 -16.19
CA ALA A 149 11.78 3.01 -14.79
C ALA A 149 12.61 3.95 -13.92
N LEU A 150 12.18 4.12 -12.68
CA LEU A 150 13.03 4.62 -11.59
C LEU A 150 13.65 3.44 -10.88
N VAL A 151 14.96 3.47 -10.71
CA VAL A 151 15.71 2.31 -10.22
C VAL A 151 16.72 2.72 -9.17
N TRP A 152 16.68 2.02 -8.03
CA TRP A 152 17.66 2.11 -6.96
C TRP A 152 18.73 1.05 -7.13
N TYR A 153 19.98 1.49 -7.04
CA TYR A 153 21.12 0.61 -6.83
C TYR A 153 21.74 0.91 -5.46
N GLU A 154 22.23 -0.15 -4.82
CA GLU A 154 22.80 -0.12 -3.48
C GLU A 154 24.11 -0.93 -3.45
N GLY A 155 25.07 -0.46 -2.67
CA GLY A 155 26.29 -1.16 -2.34
C GLY A 155 26.81 -0.69 -0.97
N ALA A 156 27.94 -1.22 -0.51
CA ALA A 156 28.60 -0.69 0.68
C ALA A 156 29.07 0.77 0.45
N ALA A 157 29.15 1.57 1.50
CA ALA A 157 29.75 2.90 1.42
C ALA A 157 31.16 2.82 0.81
N GLY A 158 31.44 3.66 -0.20
CA GLY A 158 32.70 3.60 -0.94
C GLY A 158 32.73 2.62 -2.12
N ALA A 159 31.67 1.83 -2.34
CA ALA A 159 31.62 0.82 -3.41
C ALA A 159 31.96 1.38 -4.79
N ALA A 160 32.77 0.64 -5.54
CA ALA A 160 32.98 0.87 -6.96
C ALA A 160 31.67 0.59 -7.73
N PRO A 161 31.49 1.17 -8.93
CA PRO A 161 30.30 0.93 -9.72
C PRO A 161 29.94 -0.55 -9.88
N GLU A 162 30.95 -1.39 -10.11
CA GLU A 162 30.80 -2.83 -10.35
C GLU A 162 30.21 -3.59 -9.16
N GLU A 163 30.41 -3.07 -7.95
CA GLU A 163 29.98 -3.64 -6.68
C GLU A 163 28.54 -3.23 -6.31
N MET A 164 27.94 -2.32 -7.07
CA MET A 164 26.57 -1.86 -6.86
C MET A 164 25.57 -2.89 -7.40
N MET A 165 24.52 -3.18 -6.63
CA MET A 165 23.47 -4.12 -6.96
C MET A 165 22.12 -3.42 -7.10
N LEU A 166 21.29 -3.92 -8.02
CA LEU A 166 19.90 -3.47 -8.15
C LEU A 166 19.14 -3.82 -6.86
N SER A 167 18.57 -2.82 -6.19
CA SER A 167 17.84 -3.03 -4.93
C SER A 167 16.32 -2.85 -5.07
N ALA A 168 15.86 -1.95 -5.95
CA ALA A 168 14.44 -1.85 -6.32
C ALA A 168 14.24 -1.10 -7.63
N SER A 169 13.09 -1.32 -8.24
CA SER A 169 12.57 -0.55 -9.37
C SER A 169 11.14 -0.11 -9.10
N GLY A 170 10.69 0.91 -9.84
CA GLY A 170 9.29 1.29 -9.90
C GLY A 170 9.01 2.25 -11.05
N ASP A 171 7.75 2.66 -11.15
CA ASP A 171 7.26 3.46 -12.27
C ASP A 171 7.92 4.86 -12.31
N SER A 172 8.33 5.27 -13.51
CA SER A 172 8.80 6.63 -13.82
C SER A 172 7.80 7.77 -13.57
N GLU A 173 6.50 7.48 -13.47
CA GLU A 173 5.46 8.46 -13.17
C GLU A 173 5.47 8.94 -11.70
N GLN A 174 6.24 8.29 -10.82
CA GLN A 174 6.30 8.62 -9.41
C GLN A 174 6.92 10.01 -9.15
N ARG A 175 6.21 10.87 -8.41
CA ARG A 175 6.64 12.25 -8.11
C ARG A 175 7.80 12.33 -7.13
N ALA A 176 8.03 11.26 -6.38
CA ALA A 176 9.11 11.13 -5.42
C ALA A 176 9.49 9.64 -5.35
N ALA A 177 10.76 9.38 -5.10
CA ALA A 177 11.28 8.05 -4.82
C ALA A 177 11.74 7.98 -3.37
N VAL A 178 11.56 6.81 -2.75
CA VAL A 178 12.03 6.56 -1.39
C VAL A 178 12.85 5.28 -1.35
N THR A 179 13.66 5.11 -0.32
CA THR A 179 14.33 3.83 -0.04
C THR A 179 14.58 3.71 1.45
N THR A 180 14.50 2.50 1.97
CA THR A 180 14.80 2.17 3.36
C THR A 180 15.47 0.83 3.45
N ALA A 181 16.61 0.72 4.10
CA ALA A 181 17.22 -0.58 4.34
C ALA A 181 17.54 -0.78 5.82
N VAL A 182 17.42 -2.04 6.26
CA VAL A 182 18.00 -2.56 7.49
C VAL A 182 18.76 -3.83 7.14
N THR A 183 20.01 -3.91 7.56
CA THR A 183 20.78 -5.16 7.50
C THR A 183 21.33 -5.44 8.89
N ALA A 184 21.30 -6.70 9.32
CA ALA A 184 21.80 -7.08 10.63
C ALA A 184 23.27 -6.66 10.77
N GLY A 185 23.58 -5.85 11.79
CA GLY A 185 24.93 -5.39 12.07
C GLY A 185 25.39 -4.15 11.30
N THR A 186 24.57 -3.58 10.40
CA THR A 186 24.84 -2.29 9.74
C THR A 186 23.86 -1.22 10.21
N ARG A 187 24.21 0.06 9.98
CA ARG A 187 23.29 1.17 10.24
C ARG A 187 22.13 1.14 9.24
N ALA A 188 20.90 1.16 9.75
CA ALA A 188 19.73 1.32 8.90
C ALA A 188 19.68 2.73 8.30
N HIS A 189 19.06 2.88 7.15
CA HIS A 189 18.92 4.18 6.49
C HIS A 189 17.53 4.37 5.87
N ALA A 190 17.17 5.64 5.70
CA ALA A 190 15.99 6.07 4.98
C ALA A 190 16.34 7.29 4.13
N VAL A 191 15.92 7.30 2.86
CA VAL A 191 16.12 8.43 1.94
C VAL A 191 14.82 8.75 1.21
N VAL A 192 14.54 10.04 1.07
CA VAL A 192 13.45 10.59 0.25
C VAL A 192 14.06 11.47 -0.82
N VAL A 193 13.68 11.26 -2.07
CA VAL A 193 14.11 12.08 -3.22
C VAL A 193 12.89 12.56 -3.99
N GLY A 194 12.57 13.84 -3.82
CA GLY A 194 11.54 14.57 -4.56
C GLY A 194 12.12 15.58 -5.55
N PRO A 195 11.25 16.37 -6.22
CA PRO A 195 11.66 17.41 -7.15
C PRO A 195 12.37 18.57 -6.44
N VAL A 196 13.28 19.26 -7.14
CA VAL A 196 13.80 20.55 -6.66
C VAL A 196 12.66 21.54 -6.46
N GLY A 197 12.80 22.38 -5.42
CA GLY A 197 11.76 23.30 -4.95
C GLY A 197 10.92 22.74 -3.81
N THR A 198 10.98 21.43 -3.55
CA THR A 198 10.26 20.78 -2.46
C THR A 198 11.13 20.61 -1.21
N THR A 199 10.50 20.36 -0.06
CA THR A 199 11.19 20.04 1.21
C THR A 199 10.79 18.64 1.64
N ALA A 200 11.78 17.75 1.71
CA ALA A 200 11.61 16.39 2.21
C ALA A 200 11.94 16.33 3.71
N SER A 201 11.24 15.48 4.44
CA SER A 201 11.47 15.24 5.86
C SER A 201 11.25 13.77 6.21
N ILE A 202 12.06 13.23 7.13
CA ILE A 202 11.95 11.85 7.61
C ILE A 202 11.87 11.87 9.13
N SER A 203 10.79 11.34 9.69
CA SER A 203 10.72 10.99 11.11
C SER A 203 10.96 9.50 11.26
N SER A 204 11.97 9.13 12.05
CA SER A 204 12.15 7.76 12.53
C SER A 204 11.57 7.59 13.90
N GLY A 205 10.67 6.62 14.02
CA GLY A 205 10.11 6.22 15.30
C GLY A 205 8.99 7.13 15.77
N PHE A 206 8.18 6.52 16.60
CA PHE A 206 7.05 7.13 17.25
C PHE A 206 6.82 6.45 18.59
N SER A 207 5.96 7.04 19.40
CA SER A 207 5.36 6.39 20.56
C SER A 207 3.84 6.40 20.44
N TYR A 208 3.21 5.32 20.88
CA TYR A 208 1.76 5.26 21.03
C TYR A 208 1.37 5.98 22.32
N GLY A 209 0.96 7.24 22.21
CA GLY A 209 0.56 8.02 23.37
C GLY A 209 -0.61 7.39 24.13
N ALA A 210 -0.61 7.55 25.46
CA ALA A 210 -1.72 7.13 26.30
C ALA A 210 -3.06 7.78 25.91
N ASP A 211 -3.03 8.90 25.19
CA ASP A 211 -4.19 9.62 24.67
C ASP A 211 -4.78 9.03 23.37
N GLY A 212 -4.25 7.91 22.89
CA GLY A 212 -4.70 7.25 21.66
C GLY A 212 -4.20 7.94 20.39
N ARG A 213 -3.09 8.70 20.48
CA ARG A 213 -2.43 9.34 19.33
C ARG A 213 -1.01 8.82 19.14
N VAL A 214 -0.56 8.82 17.89
CA VAL A 214 0.84 8.56 17.56
C VAL A 214 1.63 9.85 17.70
N HIS A 215 2.67 9.83 18.55
CA HIS A 215 3.60 10.93 18.71
C HIS A 215 4.87 10.60 17.93
N HIS A 216 5.04 11.27 16.80
CA HIS A 216 6.22 11.14 15.96
C HIS A 216 7.39 11.88 16.60
N ASN A 217 8.59 11.31 16.49
CA ASN A 217 9.79 12.06 16.79
C ASN A 217 9.90 13.29 15.87
N PRO A 218 10.59 14.36 16.28
CA PRO A 218 10.85 15.49 15.41
C PRO A 218 11.52 15.00 14.11
N PRO A 219 11.00 15.39 12.93
CA PRO A 219 11.56 14.90 11.69
C PRO A 219 12.93 15.52 11.42
N VAL A 220 13.79 14.76 10.76
CA VAL A 220 14.99 15.27 10.10
C VAL A 220 14.57 15.78 8.73
N SER A 221 14.57 17.10 8.58
CA SER A 221 14.35 17.77 7.29
C SER A 221 15.68 17.99 6.59
N GLY A 222 15.73 17.69 5.29
CA GLY A 222 16.87 18.13 4.49
C GLY A 222 16.79 19.62 4.14
N PRO A 223 17.78 20.14 3.39
CA PRO A 223 17.84 21.56 3.05
C PRO A 223 16.57 22.00 2.31
N PRO A 224 15.93 23.14 2.69
CA PRO A 224 14.74 23.63 2.01
C PRO A 224 14.95 23.77 0.50
N GLY A 225 14.00 23.27 -0.29
CA GLY A 225 14.06 23.32 -1.76
C GLY A 225 14.98 22.27 -2.40
N SER A 226 15.73 21.50 -1.63
CA SER A 226 16.56 20.41 -2.17
C SER A 226 15.73 19.22 -2.65
N GLY A 227 14.54 19.03 -2.09
CA GLY A 227 13.70 17.86 -2.28
C GLY A 227 14.28 16.57 -1.69
N ILE A 228 15.34 16.63 -0.87
CA ILE A 228 16.01 15.44 -0.34
C ILE A 228 16.01 15.45 1.18
N ALA A 229 15.82 14.29 1.77
CA ALA A 229 16.09 14.05 3.17
C ALA A 229 16.75 12.68 3.32
N GLU A 230 17.73 12.60 4.21
CA GLU A 230 18.51 11.41 4.51
C GLU A 230 18.48 11.21 6.02
N LEU A 231 18.29 9.97 6.45
CA LEU A 231 18.30 9.60 7.86
C LEU A 231 19.06 8.30 8.04
N VAL A 232 20.06 8.33 8.92
CA VAL A 232 20.86 7.16 9.32
C VAL A 232 20.51 6.82 10.75
N LEU A 233 20.18 5.56 10.99
CA LEU A 233 19.84 5.02 12.29
C LEU A 233 20.95 4.13 12.83
N PRO A 234 21.06 3.97 14.16
CA PRO A 234 21.94 2.95 14.73
C PRO A 234 21.54 1.54 14.23
N PRO A 235 22.46 0.56 14.29
CA PRO A 235 22.14 -0.82 13.93
C PRO A 235 20.95 -1.32 14.75
N THR A 236 19.96 -1.88 14.06
CA THR A 236 18.72 -2.38 14.66
C THR A 236 18.32 -3.69 13.98
N PRO A 237 17.82 -4.69 14.71
CA PRO A 237 17.36 -5.94 14.10
C PRO A 237 16.08 -5.75 13.28
N VAL A 238 15.32 -4.68 13.54
CA VAL A 238 14.06 -4.35 12.86
C VAL A 238 14.09 -2.88 12.45
N LEU A 239 13.72 -2.60 11.20
CA LEU A 239 13.58 -1.24 10.71
C LEU A 239 12.44 -0.56 11.48
N PRO A 240 12.68 0.56 12.20
CA PRO A 240 11.57 1.26 12.80
C PRO A 240 10.70 1.82 11.68
N PRO A 241 9.38 1.84 11.87
CA PRO A 241 8.49 2.52 10.96
C PRO A 241 8.87 4.00 10.81
N PHE A 242 8.90 4.46 9.56
CA PHE A 242 9.20 5.85 9.21
C PHE A 242 7.94 6.59 8.78
N ARG A 243 7.91 7.87 9.11
CA ARG A 243 7.05 8.82 8.40
C ARG A 243 7.90 9.69 7.51
N MET A 244 7.73 9.51 6.21
CA MET A 244 8.38 10.32 5.19
C MET A 244 7.37 11.30 4.64
N THR A 245 7.77 12.56 4.49
CA THR A 245 6.93 13.60 3.91
C THR A 245 7.71 14.38 2.87
N LEU A 246 7.01 14.81 1.83
CA LEU A 246 7.52 15.74 0.84
C LEU A 246 6.52 16.89 0.73
N THR A 247 7.00 18.12 0.81
CA THR A 247 6.13 19.30 0.81
C THR A 247 6.55 20.31 -0.25
N ASP A 248 5.57 20.92 -0.91
CA ASP A 248 5.75 22.05 -1.82
C ASP A 248 4.90 23.21 -1.31
N GLY A 249 5.55 24.31 -0.90
CA GLY A 249 4.85 25.45 -0.30
C GLY A 249 3.97 25.11 0.90
N GLY A 250 4.33 24.07 1.66
CA GLY A 250 3.55 23.57 2.81
C GLY A 250 2.45 22.56 2.47
N ARG A 251 2.23 22.26 1.18
CA ARG A 251 1.31 21.19 0.74
C ARG A 251 2.07 19.87 0.62
N GLU A 252 1.55 18.82 1.24
CA GLU A 252 2.11 17.47 1.13
C GLU A 252 1.90 16.88 -0.27
N ILE A 253 2.97 16.32 -0.82
CA ILE A 253 2.99 15.57 -2.07
C ILE A 253 2.98 14.09 -1.70
N PRO A 254 2.04 13.29 -2.25
CA PRO A 254 2.05 11.85 -2.06
C PRO A 254 3.39 11.27 -2.50
N LEU A 255 4.00 10.47 -1.64
CA LEU A 255 5.21 9.72 -1.96
C LEU A 255 4.83 8.51 -2.82
N GLY A 256 5.60 8.26 -3.87
CA GLY A 256 5.48 7.02 -4.65
C GLY A 256 6.01 5.84 -3.83
N SER A 257 5.43 4.65 -4.05
CA SER A 257 5.97 3.39 -3.54
C SER A 257 7.05 2.87 -4.49
N THR A 258 8.21 3.53 -4.56
CA THR A 258 9.45 2.80 -4.81
C THR A 258 10.02 2.55 -3.43
N ALA A 259 9.93 1.33 -2.93
CA ALA A 259 10.63 0.95 -1.70
C ALA A 259 11.80 0.06 -2.13
N GLY A 260 13.00 0.63 -2.21
CA GLY A 260 14.24 -0.14 -2.09
C GLY A 260 14.42 -0.57 -0.64
N GLY A 261 14.75 -1.83 -0.42
CA GLY A 261 14.88 -2.36 0.93
C GLY A 261 14.49 -3.83 1.05
N GLY A 262 15.35 -4.72 0.57
CA GLY A 262 15.32 -6.10 1.02
C GLY A 262 15.86 -6.15 2.44
N GLY A 263 15.00 -6.39 3.43
CA GLY A 263 15.48 -6.80 4.73
C GLY A 263 15.87 -8.27 4.64
N ASP A 264 17.17 -8.58 4.59
CA ASP A 264 17.69 -9.89 5.01
C ASP A 264 17.56 -10.03 6.53
N GLY A 265 16.37 -9.76 7.04
CA GLY A 265 16.02 -9.97 8.43
C GLY A 265 16.13 -11.46 8.69
N VAL A 266 16.89 -11.81 9.73
CA VAL A 266 16.81 -13.15 10.32
C VAL A 266 15.33 -13.40 10.59
N THR A 267 14.74 -14.43 9.96
CA THR A 267 13.37 -14.85 10.28
C THR A 267 13.31 -15.01 11.79
N PRO A 268 12.44 -14.26 12.50
CA PRO A 268 12.36 -14.38 13.94
C PRO A 268 12.11 -15.84 14.33
N ASP A 269 12.69 -16.30 15.44
CA ASP A 269 12.28 -17.57 16.01
C ASP A 269 10.78 -17.47 16.35
N PRO A 270 9.89 -18.32 15.79
CA PRO A 270 8.46 -18.24 16.06
C PRO A 270 8.09 -18.74 17.46
N ALA A 271 8.99 -19.43 18.18
CA ALA A 271 8.69 -20.06 19.46
C ALA A 271 8.25 -19.06 20.57
N PRO A 272 8.93 -17.90 20.77
CA PRO A 272 8.50 -16.90 21.75
C PRO A 272 7.11 -16.33 21.45
N PHE A 273 6.79 -16.06 20.17
CA PHE A 273 5.48 -15.55 19.78
C PHE A 273 4.37 -16.55 20.04
N ARG A 274 4.61 -17.84 19.74
CA ARG A 274 3.67 -18.92 20.05
C ARG A 274 3.45 -19.06 21.57
N ALA A 275 4.50 -18.94 22.38
CA ALA A 275 4.38 -19.00 23.83
C ALA A 275 3.57 -17.83 24.40
N ALA A 276 3.81 -16.60 23.91
CA ALA A 276 3.03 -15.43 24.29
C ALA A 276 1.56 -15.53 23.86
N ALA A 277 1.31 -16.03 22.65
CA ALA A 277 -0.04 -16.30 22.16
C ALA A 277 -0.77 -17.34 23.00
N ALA A 278 -0.12 -18.46 23.35
CA ALA A 278 -0.69 -19.48 24.23
C ALA A 278 -1.04 -18.92 25.62
N ALA A 279 -0.14 -18.12 26.21
CA ALA A 279 -0.39 -17.47 27.50
C ALA A 279 -1.58 -16.48 27.43
N ALA A 280 -1.69 -15.71 26.35
CA ALA A 280 -2.78 -14.74 26.17
C ALA A 280 -4.14 -15.41 25.88
N LEU A 281 -4.13 -16.55 25.19
CA LEU A 281 -5.33 -17.35 24.91
C LEU A 281 -5.92 -17.97 26.18
N GLY A 282 -5.08 -18.46 27.09
CA GLY A 282 -5.52 -19.26 28.22
C GLY A 282 -6.25 -20.53 27.73
N ASP A 283 -7.45 -20.80 28.25
CA ASP A 283 -8.24 -21.98 27.90
C ASP A 283 -9.09 -21.82 26.61
N ARG A 284 -8.93 -20.73 25.86
CA ARG A 284 -9.73 -20.47 24.65
C ARG A 284 -9.39 -21.48 23.55
N PRO A 285 -10.39 -22.05 22.84
CA PRO A 285 -10.15 -23.01 21.76
C PRO A 285 -9.72 -22.27 20.48
N PHE A 286 -8.43 -21.94 20.38
CA PHE A 286 -7.82 -21.30 19.23
C PHE A 286 -6.38 -21.80 19.01
N ASP A 287 -5.91 -21.83 17.76
CA ASP A 287 -4.56 -22.26 17.43
C ASP A 287 -3.53 -21.19 17.86
N ALA A 288 -2.73 -21.50 18.89
CA ALA A 288 -1.70 -20.61 19.40
C ALA A 288 -0.54 -20.38 18.42
N GLY A 289 -0.27 -21.31 17.51
CA GLY A 289 0.70 -21.13 16.43
C GLY A 289 0.21 -20.12 15.41
N MET A 290 -1.07 -20.19 15.03
CA MET A 290 -1.72 -19.23 14.14
C MET A 290 -1.72 -17.82 14.75
N LEU A 291 -2.19 -17.69 16.00
CA LEU A 291 -2.16 -16.39 16.69
C LEU A 291 -0.73 -15.87 16.88
N GLY A 292 0.24 -16.76 17.15
CA GLY A 292 1.65 -16.41 17.25
C GLY A 292 2.19 -15.77 15.97
N GLY A 293 1.87 -16.32 14.79
CA GLY A 293 2.26 -15.73 13.51
C GLY A 293 1.59 -14.38 13.24
N TRP A 294 0.32 -14.21 13.62
CA TRP A 294 -0.36 -12.92 13.50
C TRP A 294 0.22 -11.86 14.44
N LEU A 295 0.56 -12.26 15.67
CA LEU A 295 1.23 -11.42 16.64
C LEU A 295 2.60 -10.98 16.13
N GLU A 296 3.40 -11.91 15.61
CA GLU A 296 4.71 -11.61 15.00
C GLU A 296 4.59 -10.57 13.88
N SER A 297 3.67 -10.79 12.94
CA SER A 297 3.40 -9.87 11.83
C SER A 297 2.99 -8.47 12.34
N ALA A 298 2.05 -8.41 13.30
CA ALA A 298 1.60 -7.14 13.87
C ALA A 298 2.70 -6.39 14.63
N LEU A 299 3.51 -7.08 15.44
CA LEU A 299 4.63 -6.45 16.15
C LEU A 299 5.68 -5.92 15.18
N HIS A 300 6.03 -6.69 14.15
CA HIS A 300 6.97 -6.28 13.12
C HIS A 300 6.47 -5.05 12.35
N ALA A 301 5.22 -5.07 11.88
CA ALA A 301 4.61 -3.96 11.15
C ALA A 301 4.53 -2.65 11.98
N HIS A 302 4.58 -2.75 13.30
CA HIS A 302 4.50 -1.61 14.21
C HIS A 302 5.81 -1.28 14.93
N GLY A 303 6.93 -1.92 14.56
CA GLY A 303 8.23 -1.66 15.18
C GLY A 303 8.25 -1.97 16.68
N LEU A 304 7.45 -2.93 17.12
CA LEU A 304 7.37 -3.38 18.51
C LEU A 304 8.13 -4.68 18.69
N THR A 305 8.71 -4.87 19.87
CA THR A 305 9.35 -6.12 20.28
C THR A 305 8.51 -6.82 21.33
N LEU A 306 8.52 -8.16 21.32
CA LEU A 306 7.66 -8.96 22.19
C LEU A 306 7.93 -8.74 23.69
N ASP A 307 9.18 -8.47 24.06
CA ASP A 307 9.61 -8.19 25.44
C ASP A 307 9.13 -6.84 25.98
N ALA A 308 8.79 -5.89 25.10
CA ALA A 308 8.34 -4.56 25.48
C ALA A 308 6.82 -4.47 25.68
N VAL A 309 6.06 -5.48 25.24
CA VAL A 309 4.60 -5.40 25.13
C VAL A 309 3.86 -6.40 26.01
N ARG A 310 2.60 -6.09 26.30
CA ARG A 310 1.60 -7.02 26.84
C ARG A 310 0.63 -7.40 25.74
N VAL A 311 0.34 -8.69 25.65
CA VAL A 311 -0.61 -9.26 24.69
C VAL A 311 -1.89 -9.64 25.42
N GLY A 312 -3.05 -9.25 24.87
CA GLY A 312 -4.36 -9.65 25.36
C GLY A 312 -5.21 -10.22 24.23
N VAL A 313 -6.10 -11.17 24.54
CA VAL A 313 -7.09 -11.69 23.59
C VAL A 313 -8.48 -11.30 24.06
N ARG A 314 -9.17 -10.49 23.25
CA ARG A 314 -10.53 -10.00 23.54
C ARG A 314 -11.57 -10.99 23.06
N TRP A 315 -11.35 -11.60 21.91
CA TRP A 315 -12.27 -12.57 21.31
C TRP A 315 -11.55 -13.52 20.35
N THR A 316 -12.08 -14.73 20.22
CA THR A 316 -11.69 -15.75 19.24
C THR A 316 -12.94 -16.43 18.72
N GLY A 317 -12.98 -16.75 17.43
CA GLY A 317 -14.10 -17.46 16.84
C GLY A 317 -13.89 -17.70 15.35
N THR A 318 -14.97 -17.62 14.59
CA THR A 318 -14.92 -17.77 13.13
C THR A 318 -15.66 -16.65 12.43
N VAL A 319 -15.08 -16.12 11.35
CA VAL A 319 -15.71 -15.16 10.43
C VAL A 319 -15.70 -15.77 9.03
N GLY A 320 -16.87 -15.92 8.43
CA GLY A 320 -16.99 -16.58 7.12
C GLY A 320 -16.52 -18.04 7.13
N GLY A 321 -16.62 -18.73 8.27
CA GLY A 321 -16.12 -20.10 8.45
C GLY A 321 -14.61 -20.21 8.65
N ARG A 322 -13.87 -19.10 8.66
CA ARG A 322 -12.43 -19.07 8.89
C ARG A 322 -12.10 -18.65 10.32
N PRO A 323 -11.05 -19.22 10.96
CA PRO A 323 -10.61 -18.78 12.29
C PRO A 323 -10.32 -17.29 12.32
N ALA A 324 -10.77 -16.61 13.37
CA ALA A 324 -10.59 -15.18 13.56
C ALA A 324 -10.32 -14.86 15.03
N ALA A 325 -9.57 -13.79 15.28
CA ALA A 325 -9.29 -13.29 16.61
C ALA A 325 -9.29 -11.76 16.65
N LEU A 326 -9.73 -11.21 17.78
CA LEU A 326 -9.48 -9.84 18.18
C LEU A 326 -8.48 -9.85 19.33
N PHE A 327 -7.27 -9.38 19.08
CA PHE A 327 -6.21 -9.30 20.09
C PHE A 327 -5.70 -7.88 20.24
N THR A 328 -5.07 -7.60 21.38
CA THR A 328 -4.51 -6.30 21.71
C THR A 328 -3.05 -6.41 22.10
N VAL A 329 -2.30 -5.35 21.81
CA VAL A 329 -0.88 -5.19 22.13
C VAL A 329 -0.67 -3.79 22.69
N HIS A 330 0.09 -3.67 23.79
CA HIS A 330 0.48 -2.35 24.30
C HIS A 330 1.75 -2.41 25.13
N ARG A 331 2.50 -1.31 25.15
CA ARG A 331 3.53 -1.07 26.17
C ARG A 331 2.88 -0.45 27.42
N PRO A 332 3.37 -0.72 28.63
CA PRO A 332 2.86 -0.06 29.83
C PRO A 332 2.98 1.47 29.72
N GLY A 333 1.88 2.20 29.99
CA GLY A 333 1.83 3.66 29.91
C GLY A 333 1.55 4.23 28.52
N GLU A 334 1.33 3.38 27.52
CA GLU A 334 1.01 3.75 26.15
C GLU A 334 -0.43 3.42 25.77
N GLY A 335 -0.88 3.92 24.62
CA GLY A 335 -2.14 3.52 24.01
C GLY A 335 -2.17 2.03 23.65
N VAL A 336 -3.37 1.48 23.44
CA VAL A 336 -3.57 0.06 23.17
C VAL A 336 -3.86 -0.16 21.70
N LEU A 337 -3.01 -0.94 21.03
CA LEU A 337 -3.28 -1.41 19.67
C LEU A 337 -4.26 -2.57 19.73
N ALA A 338 -5.26 -2.58 18.86
CA ALA A 338 -6.23 -3.65 18.69
C ALA A 338 -6.26 -4.12 17.23
N PHE A 339 -6.23 -5.43 17.04
CA PHE A 339 -6.17 -6.08 15.72
C PHE A 339 -7.26 -7.12 15.60
N ALA A 340 -8.09 -7.02 14.55
CA ALA A 340 -9.00 -8.09 14.15
C ALA A 340 -8.42 -8.77 12.92
N VAL A 341 -8.04 -10.04 13.06
CA VAL A 341 -7.40 -10.83 12.02
C VAL A 341 -8.18 -12.11 11.81
N ARG A 342 -8.30 -12.53 10.55
CA ARG A 342 -8.86 -13.83 10.17
C ARG A 342 -7.94 -14.58 9.22
N GLY A 343 -8.03 -15.91 9.25
CA GLY A 343 -7.34 -16.75 8.28
C GLY A 343 -7.85 -16.48 6.85
N LEU A 344 -6.99 -16.73 5.87
CA LEU A 344 -7.35 -16.92 4.47
C LEU A 344 -7.15 -18.39 4.09
N ASP A 345 -7.55 -18.75 2.88
CA ASP A 345 -7.34 -20.12 2.41
C ASP A 345 -5.84 -20.47 2.37
N PRO A 346 -5.49 -21.75 2.57
CA PRO A 346 -4.11 -22.21 2.75
C PRO A 346 -3.15 -21.82 1.61
N PRO A 347 -1.82 -21.79 1.87
CA PRO A 347 -1.19 -22.43 3.02
C PRO A 347 -1.20 -21.60 4.32
N HIS A 348 -1.02 -20.27 4.30
CA HIS A 348 -0.82 -19.48 5.53
C HIS A 348 -1.30 -18.02 5.43
N GLY A 349 -2.23 -17.71 4.53
CA GLY A 349 -2.70 -16.34 4.39
C GLY A 349 -3.48 -15.88 5.63
N SER A 350 -3.34 -14.62 6.00
CA SER A 350 -4.20 -13.95 6.96
C SER A 350 -4.63 -12.60 6.40
N ARG A 351 -5.82 -12.16 6.79
CA ARG A 351 -6.31 -10.82 6.49
C ARG A 351 -6.56 -10.09 7.80
N GLU A 352 -5.96 -8.92 7.91
CA GLU A 352 -6.32 -7.95 8.93
C GLU A 352 -7.55 -7.17 8.46
N ASP A 353 -8.65 -7.25 9.21
CA ASP A 353 -9.86 -6.47 8.96
C ASP A 353 -9.94 -5.23 9.87
N LEU A 354 -9.12 -5.18 10.93
CA LEU A 354 -9.01 -4.03 11.83
C LEU A 354 -7.59 -3.85 12.33
N ARG A 355 -7.16 -2.59 12.33
CA ARG A 355 -6.07 -2.07 13.17
C ARG A 355 -6.52 -0.76 13.78
N LEU A 356 -6.39 -0.64 15.09
CA LEU A 356 -6.92 0.51 15.83
C LEU A 356 -6.03 0.86 17.01
N LEU A 357 -5.72 2.14 17.18
CA LEU A 357 -5.09 2.69 18.38
C LEU A 357 -6.16 3.23 19.33
N LEU A 358 -6.24 2.66 20.52
CA LEU A 358 -7.13 3.08 21.60
C LEU A 358 -6.37 3.92 22.63
N PRO A 359 -7.03 4.88 23.30
CA PRO A 359 -6.46 5.51 24.48
C PRO A 359 -6.23 4.47 25.56
N ALA A 360 -5.18 4.62 26.37
CA ALA A 360 -4.86 3.70 27.45
C ALA A 360 -6.01 3.60 28.46
N ASP A 361 -6.64 4.74 28.76
CA ASP A 361 -7.77 4.80 29.68
C ASP A 361 -9.03 4.17 29.08
N GLY A 362 -9.57 3.18 29.80
CA GLY A 362 -10.77 2.44 29.44
C GLY A 362 -10.65 1.58 28.19
N ALA A 363 -9.46 1.32 27.65
CA ALA A 363 -9.26 0.47 26.46
C ALA A 363 -9.95 -0.90 26.59
N ASP A 364 -9.85 -1.51 27.78
CA ASP A 364 -10.44 -2.79 28.13
C ASP A 364 -11.96 -2.73 28.38
N ARG A 365 -12.51 -1.52 28.54
CA ARG A 365 -13.93 -1.28 28.77
C ARG A 365 -14.68 -0.82 27.52
N ARG A 366 -14.00 -0.58 26.41
CA ARG A 366 -14.63 -0.12 25.16
C ARG A 366 -15.13 -1.29 24.32
N PRO A 367 -16.32 -1.16 23.68
CA PRO A 367 -16.70 -2.05 22.58
C PRO A 367 -15.79 -1.78 21.38
N ILE A 368 -15.40 -2.85 20.67
CA ILE A 368 -14.58 -2.74 19.46
C ILE A 368 -15.38 -3.34 18.32
N GLY A 369 -15.44 -2.64 17.19
CA GLY A 369 -16.15 -3.10 16.00
C GLY A 369 -15.39 -2.77 14.74
N TRP A 370 -15.56 -3.64 13.75
CA TRP A 370 -14.89 -3.53 12.46
C TRP A 370 -15.80 -3.99 11.34
N ARG A 371 -15.51 -3.46 10.16
CA ARG A 371 -16.23 -3.77 8.92
C ARG A 371 -15.51 -4.89 8.20
N LEU A 372 -16.26 -5.85 7.68
CA LEU A 372 -15.66 -7.00 7.01
C LEU A 372 -15.35 -6.65 5.55
N HIS A 373 -14.15 -6.97 5.08
CA HIS A 373 -13.87 -6.93 3.64
C HIS A 373 -14.53 -8.11 2.93
N ALA A 374 -14.87 -7.95 1.64
CA ALA A 374 -15.33 -9.07 0.83
C ALA A 374 -14.31 -10.22 0.83
N GLU A 375 -14.81 -11.45 0.68
CA GLU A 375 -13.94 -12.64 0.63
C GLU A 375 -12.93 -12.58 -0.52
N THR A 376 -13.29 -11.89 -1.61
CA THR A 376 -12.45 -11.69 -2.79
C THR A 376 -12.20 -10.20 -3.01
N GLY A 377 -10.95 -9.77 -2.85
CA GLY A 377 -10.50 -8.39 -3.11
C GLY A 377 -10.85 -7.40 -2.00
N ASP A 378 -10.79 -6.11 -2.33
CA ASP A 378 -10.93 -5.00 -1.37
C ASP A 378 -12.33 -4.39 -1.37
N ALA A 379 -13.31 -5.10 -1.91
CA ALA A 379 -14.69 -4.61 -1.90
C ALA A 379 -15.21 -4.48 -0.47
N HIS A 380 -15.75 -3.30 -0.17
CA HIS A 380 -16.33 -2.96 1.13
C HIS A 380 -17.69 -3.65 1.30
N THR A 381 -17.91 -4.30 2.44
CA THR A 381 -19.22 -4.89 2.80
C THR A 381 -19.96 -4.07 3.83
N ASP A 382 -21.27 -4.27 3.94
CA ASP A 382 -22.09 -3.69 5.01
C ASP A 382 -22.01 -4.47 6.33
N ARG A 383 -21.29 -5.60 6.37
CA ARG A 383 -21.21 -6.46 7.56
C ARG A 383 -20.27 -5.86 8.59
N VAL A 384 -20.76 -5.81 9.82
CA VAL A 384 -20.03 -5.30 10.98
C VAL A 384 -19.97 -6.38 12.05
N HIS A 385 -18.76 -6.69 12.48
CA HIS A 385 -18.51 -7.50 13.66
C HIS A 385 -18.22 -6.59 14.84
N VAL A 386 -18.71 -6.97 16.01
CA VAL A 386 -18.48 -6.25 17.26
C VAL A 386 -18.13 -7.21 18.38
N VAL A 387 -17.28 -6.74 19.29
CA VAL A 387 -16.93 -7.41 20.53
C VAL A 387 -17.17 -6.43 21.67
N ALA A 388 -18.08 -6.81 22.56
CA ALA A 388 -18.40 -6.05 23.75
C ALA A 388 -17.36 -6.30 24.86
N PRO A 389 -17.11 -5.31 25.74
CA PRO A 389 -16.26 -5.49 26.90
C PRO A 389 -16.92 -6.43 27.93
N ALA A 390 -16.13 -6.96 28.86
CA ALA A 390 -16.65 -7.78 29.96
C ALA A 390 -17.70 -7.03 30.79
N GLY A 391 -18.72 -7.75 31.26
CA GLY A 391 -19.84 -7.18 32.02
C GLY A 391 -20.93 -6.54 31.18
N THR A 392 -20.84 -6.56 29.84
CA THR A 392 -21.91 -6.08 28.96
C THR A 392 -23.10 -7.03 28.97
N ALA A 393 -24.29 -6.49 29.23
CA ALA A 393 -25.56 -7.19 29.06
C ALA A 393 -26.25 -6.81 27.75
N ARG A 394 -26.01 -5.59 27.26
CA ARG A 394 -26.63 -5.06 26.03
C ARG A 394 -25.64 -4.20 25.26
N LEU A 395 -25.57 -4.38 23.95
CA LEU A 395 -24.79 -3.53 23.04
C LEU A 395 -25.73 -2.91 22.00
N THR A 396 -25.58 -1.62 21.74
CA THR A 396 -26.35 -0.92 20.70
C THR A 396 -25.44 -0.23 19.71
N ILE A 397 -25.90 -0.08 18.46
CA ILE A 397 -25.26 0.71 17.42
C ILE A 397 -26.20 1.82 16.94
N SER A 398 -25.71 3.05 16.93
CA SER A 398 -26.42 4.22 16.41
C SER A 398 -25.72 4.70 15.13
N VAL A 399 -26.45 4.79 14.01
CA VAL A 399 -25.92 5.16 12.69
C VAL A 399 -26.37 6.57 12.35
N GLY A 400 -25.45 7.50 12.07
CA GLY A 400 -25.77 8.86 11.63
C GLY A 400 -26.71 9.65 12.55
N GLY A 401 -26.69 9.38 13.86
CA GLY A 401 -27.61 10.00 14.84
C GLY A 401 -29.03 9.41 14.85
N GLY A 402 -29.27 8.31 14.13
CA GLY A 402 -30.51 7.55 14.18
C GLY A 402 -30.72 6.82 15.51
N ALA A 403 -31.90 6.22 15.67
CA ALA A 403 -32.25 5.44 16.86
C ALA A 403 -31.25 4.27 17.07
N PRO A 404 -30.79 4.03 18.31
CA PRO A 404 -29.92 2.89 18.60
C PRO A 404 -30.59 1.56 18.25
N ALA A 405 -29.90 0.73 17.48
CA ALA A 405 -30.30 -0.65 17.19
C ALA A 405 -29.51 -1.61 18.09
N GLU A 406 -30.20 -2.52 18.75
CA GLU A 406 -29.55 -3.54 19.58
C GLU A 406 -28.83 -4.58 18.71
N VAL A 407 -27.63 -4.99 19.14
CA VAL A 407 -26.84 -6.04 18.51
C VAL A 407 -26.87 -7.28 19.40
N PRO A 408 -27.43 -8.41 18.92
CA PRO A 408 -27.40 -9.66 19.68
C PRO A 408 -25.96 -10.11 19.92
N LEU A 409 -25.63 -10.44 21.17
CA LEU A 409 -24.32 -10.95 21.55
C LEU A 409 -24.38 -12.44 21.87
N ASP A 410 -23.34 -13.16 21.46
CA ASP A 410 -23.07 -14.53 21.91
C ASP A 410 -22.46 -14.55 23.32
N ALA A 411 -22.23 -15.76 23.85
CA ALA A 411 -21.64 -15.94 25.18
C ALA A 411 -20.20 -15.41 25.31
N ALA A 412 -19.50 -15.20 24.19
CA ALA A 412 -18.18 -14.60 24.15
C ALA A 412 -18.23 -13.07 24.01
N GLY A 413 -19.44 -12.47 24.02
CA GLY A 413 -19.64 -11.03 23.87
C GLY A 413 -19.48 -10.53 22.44
N HIS A 414 -19.50 -11.42 21.44
CA HIS A 414 -19.42 -11.05 20.04
C HIS A 414 -20.81 -10.96 19.40
N GLY A 415 -20.99 -10.02 18.48
CA GLY A 415 -22.20 -9.87 17.69
C GLY A 415 -21.91 -9.48 16.25
N GLU A 416 -22.93 -9.63 15.40
CA GLU A 416 -22.88 -9.21 14.00
C GLU A 416 -24.09 -8.32 13.68
N THR A 417 -23.87 -7.29 12.88
CA THR A 417 -24.95 -6.45 12.33
C THR A 417 -24.59 -5.93 10.93
N ARG A 418 -25.45 -5.06 10.39
CA ARG A 418 -25.21 -4.36 9.13
C ARG A 418 -25.22 -2.85 9.33
N VAL A 419 -24.19 -2.20 8.80
CA VAL A 419 -24.08 -0.74 8.70
C VAL A 419 -23.53 -0.43 7.31
N ALA A 420 -24.16 0.48 6.57
CA ALA A 420 -23.68 0.87 5.25
C ALA A 420 -22.17 1.24 5.30
N PRO A 421 -21.35 0.85 4.30
CA PRO A 421 -19.89 0.99 4.33
C PRO A 421 -19.38 2.38 4.73
N ASP A 422 -19.99 3.42 4.16
CA ASP A 422 -19.58 4.82 4.37
C ASP A 422 -20.28 5.51 5.55
N ALA A 423 -21.19 4.82 6.23
CA ALA A 423 -21.95 5.42 7.32
C ALA A 423 -21.14 5.43 8.62
N ALA A 424 -21.03 6.61 9.23
CA ALA A 424 -20.51 6.73 10.59
C ALA A 424 -21.49 6.11 11.59
N ALA A 425 -20.97 5.33 12.53
CA ALA A 425 -21.76 4.72 13.58
C ALA A 425 -21.02 4.73 14.92
N THR A 426 -21.77 4.66 16.02
CA THR A 426 -21.24 4.58 17.39
C THR A 426 -21.80 3.34 18.07
N MET A 427 -20.93 2.57 18.71
CA MET A 427 -21.27 1.42 19.55
C MET A 427 -21.32 1.86 21.01
N THR A 428 -22.33 1.44 21.74
CA THR A 428 -22.47 1.70 23.19
C THR A 428 -22.80 0.41 23.92
N ALA A 429 -21.97 0.07 24.91
CA ALA A 429 -22.13 -1.10 25.76
C ALA A 429 -22.77 -0.73 27.10
N TYR A 430 -23.73 -1.52 27.56
CA TYR A 430 -24.46 -1.32 28.81
C TYR A 430 -24.34 -2.52 29.73
N ALA A 431 -24.24 -2.26 31.03
CA ALA A 431 -24.28 -3.25 32.09
C ALA A 431 -25.72 -3.77 32.33
N PRO A 432 -25.91 -4.85 33.11
CA PRO A 432 -27.24 -5.42 33.37
C PRO A 432 -28.26 -4.46 34.01
N ASP A 433 -27.78 -3.47 34.76
CA ASP A 433 -28.62 -2.43 35.38
C ASP A 433 -28.97 -1.28 34.43
N GLY A 434 -28.51 -1.35 33.18
CA GLY A 434 -28.72 -0.34 32.14
C GLY A 434 -27.71 0.81 32.15
N THR A 435 -26.73 0.81 33.04
CA THR A 435 -25.67 1.84 33.05
C THR A 435 -24.74 1.69 31.84
N GLU A 436 -24.30 2.81 31.27
CA GLU A 436 -23.31 2.79 30.17
C GLU A 436 -21.94 2.39 30.71
N ILE A 437 -21.34 1.37 30.11
CA ILE A 437 -19.98 0.93 30.40
C ILE A 437 -18.98 1.82 29.65
N ALA A 438 -19.18 1.95 28.33
CA ALA A 438 -18.42 2.81 27.44
C ALA A 438 -19.07 2.87 26.05
N SER A 439 -18.64 3.85 25.27
CA SER A 439 -18.92 3.99 23.84
C SER A 439 -17.63 4.10 23.01
N SER A 440 -17.74 3.71 21.74
CA SER A 440 -16.64 3.79 20.76
C SER A 440 -17.19 3.98 19.35
N PRO A 441 -16.53 4.76 18.48
CA PRO A 441 -16.90 4.81 17.07
C PRO A 441 -16.70 3.45 16.40
N LEU A 442 -17.56 3.14 15.42
CA LEU A 442 -17.31 2.05 14.48
C LEU A 442 -16.24 2.51 13.48
N THR A 443 -15.15 1.76 13.43
CA THR A 443 -14.01 2.05 12.56
C THR A 443 -14.45 2.02 11.08
N PRO A 444 -14.11 3.05 10.28
CA PRO A 444 -14.34 2.99 8.82
C PRO A 444 -13.41 1.95 8.18
N PHE A 445 -13.65 1.61 6.90
CA PHE A 445 -12.69 0.83 6.13
C PHE A 445 -11.35 1.57 6.02
N THR A 446 -10.25 0.83 6.09
CA THR A 446 -8.91 1.37 5.88
C THR A 446 -8.19 0.48 4.89
N ASP A 447 -8.08 0.93 3.64
CA ASP A 447 -7.37 0.21 2.58
C ASP A 447 -5.85 0.55 2.56
N GLY A 448 -5.41 1.45 3.44
CA GLY A 448 -4.06 2.00 3.41
C GLY A 448 -3.03 1.14 4.14
N GLY A 449 -1.75 1.26 3.76
CA GLY A 449 -0.62 0.93 4.63
C GLY A 449 -0.38 2.01 5.70
N GLY A 450 0.72 1.93 6.44
CA GLY A 450 1.15 2.96 7.40
C GLY A 450 0.89 2.64 8.87
N ILE A 451 1.27 3.59 9.74
CA ILE A 451 1.31 3.42 11.19
C ILE A 451 -0.12 3.51 11.77
N THR A 452 -0.53 2.49 12.52
CA THR A 452 -1.83 2.46 13.21
C THR A 452 -1.96 3.66 14.13
N GLY A 453 -3.00 4.48 13.92
CA GLY A 453 -3.30 5.67 14.70
C GLY A 453 -2.81 7.00 14.10
N ASP A 454 -2.09 6.98 12.97
CA ASP A 454 -1.72 8.21 12.27
C ASP A 454 -2.93 8.93 11.66
N THR A 455 -3.91 8.15 11.20
CA THR A 455 -5.14 8.68 10.60
C THR A 455 -6.30 8.60 11.59
N PRO A 456 -7.29 9.51 11.52
CA PRO A 456 -8.51 9.41 12.33
C PRO A 456 -9.25 8.07 12.14
N ALA A 457 -9.09 7.43 10.99
CA ALA A 457 -9.68 6.13 10.68
C ALA A 457 -9.07 4.97 11.49
N THR A 458 -7.87 5.13 12.04
CA THR A 458 -7.14 4.07 12.76
C THR A 458 -6.89 4.42 14.23
N ARG A 459 -7.57 5.43 14.77
CA ARG A 459 -7.52 5.76 16.21
C ARG A 459 -8.87 6.11 16.81
N VAL A 460 -8.98 5.85 18.10
CA VAL A 460 -9.97 6.47 18.97
C VAL A 460 -9.26 7.53 19.81
N VAL A 461 -9.84 8.73 19.88
CA VAL A 461 -9.37 9.79 20.77
C VAL A 461 -10.49 10.14 21.76
N PRO A 462 -10.16 10.58 23.00
CA PRO A 462 -11.14 11.00 23.99
C PRO A 462 -12.06 12.13 23.53
#